data_AF-A0A7S0YPY9-F1
#
_entry.id   AF-A0A7S0YPY9-F1
#
_cell.length_a   1.000
_cell.length_b   1.000
_cell.length_c   1.000
_cell.angle_alpha   90.00
_cell.angle_beta   90.00
_cell.angle_gamma   90.00
#
_symmetry.space_group_name_H-M   'P 1'
#
loop_
_entity.id
_entity.type
_entity.pdbx_description
1 polymer ?
#
loop_
_entity_poly.entity_id
_entity_poly.type
_entity_poly.pdbx_seq_one_letter_code
_entity_poly.pdbx_strand_id
1 'polypeptide(L)'
;WRMPPVPKEMAEGASFGTLWVTALSTAPIFYQAALCVVSVMGLTHSPFFYVFFLMDAFRRSDGRLVVASVILAGPNLLRTSALGIITTACFAVFSYAYFSTNVNASSDACHSFPQCVSVFFADSLTGDVSTVIG
;
A
#
# COMPACT_ATOMS: atom_id res chain seq x y z
N TRP A 1 13.30 -28.65 2.59
CA TRP A 1 12.74 -27.91 3.73
C TRP A 1 11.23 -27.80 3.55
N ARG A 2 10.45 -28.65 4.23
CA ARG A 2 8.98 -28.55 4.23
C ARG A 2 8.58 -27.43 5.20
N MET A 3 7.65 -26.58 4.77
CA MET A 3 7.09 -25.55 5.62
C MET A 3 6.29 -26.19 6.76
N PRO A 4 6.38 -25.70 8.01
CA PRO A 4 5.44 -26.08 9.04
C PRO A 4 4.04 -25.54 8.69
N PRO A 5 2.96 -26.29 8.99
CA PRO A 5 1.60 -25.87 8.71
C PRO A 5 1.22 -24.65 9.56
N VAL A 6 0.47 -23.73 8.97
CA VAL A 6 -0.11 -22.56 9.66
C VAL A 6 -1.10 -23.07 10.72
N PRO A 7 -1.08 -22.55 11.97
CA PRO A 7 -1.99 -22.98 13.02
C PRO A 7 -3.46 -22.74 12.64
N LYS A 8 -4.29 -23.76 12.85
CA LYS A 8 -5.67 -23.88 12.34
C LYS A 8 -6.65 -22.89 12.99
N GLU A 9 -6.32 -22.34 14.15
CA GLU A 9 -7.23 -21.44 14.89
C GLU A 9 -7.33 -20.02 14.27
N MET A 10 -6.48 -19.71 13.28
CA MET A 10 -6.48 -18.41 12.61
C MET A 10 -7.29 -18.40 11.29
N ALA A 11 -7.98 -19.51 10.98
CA ALA A 11 -8.60 -19.75 9.67
C ALA A 11 -10.09 -19.32 9.55
N GLU A 12 -10.75 -18.98 10.66
CA GLU A 12 -12.22 -18.83 10.68
C GLU A 12 -12.75 -17.46 10.21
N GLY A 13 -11.87 -16.49 9.91
CA GLY A 13 -12.27 -15.14 9.49
C GLY A 13 -11.76 -14.66 8.13
N ALA A 14 -11.07 -15.49 7.36
CA ALA A 14 -10.22 -15.02 6.28
C ALA A 14 -10.82 -15.22 4.88
N SER A 15 -11.63 -14.24 4.46
CA SER A 15 -11.98 -14.04 3.05
C SER A 15 -10.93 -13.11 2.40
N PHE A 16 -10.37 -13.54 1.27
CA PHE A 16 -9.39 -12.86 0.42
C PHE A 16 -7.90 -12.85 0.87
N GLY A 17 -7.59 -12.53 2.13
CA GLY A 17 -6.19 -12.40 2.58
C GLY A 17 -5.41 -13.73 2.65
N THR A 18 -6.04 -14.80 3.14
CA THR A 18 -5.45 -16.14 3.19
C THR A 18 -5.21 -16.75 1.83
N LEU A 19 -5.93 -16.33 0.79
CA LEU A 19 -5.80 -16.87 -0.56
C LEU A 19 -4.46 -16.46 -1.19
N TRP A 20 -3.98 -15.25 -0.92
CA TRP A 20 -2.66 -14.80 -1.36
C TRP A 20 -1.52 -15.39 -0.52
N VAL A 21 -1.69 -15.55 0.80
CA VAL A 21 -0.69 -16.22 1.67
C VAL A 21 -0.53 -17.69 1.28
N THR A 22 -1.66 -18.37 1.06
CA THR A 22 -1.67 -19.76 0.62
C THR A 22 -1.18 -19.87 -0.82
N ALA A 23 -1.48 -18.95 -1.73
CA ALA A 23 -0.90 -18.95 -3.08
C ALA A 23 0.63 -18.75 -3.06
N LEU A 24 1.17 -17.82 -2.26
CA LEU A 24 2.62 -17.66 -2.09
C LEU A 24 3.28 -18.89 -1.44
N SER A 25 2.54 -19.60 -0.59
CA SER A 25 2.98 -20.82 0.10
C SER A 25 2.89 -22.09 -0.77
N THR A 26 1.86 -22.18 -1.63
CA THR A 26 1.51 -23.39 -2.40
C THR A 26 2.05 -23.37 -3.83
N ALA A 27 2.55 -22.24 -4.32
CA ALA A 27 2.99 -22.12 -5.71
C ALA A 27 4.46 -21.64 -5.82
N PRO A 28 5.44 -22.40 -5.29
CA PRO A 28 6.87 -22.04 -5.38
C PRO A 28 7.32 -21.79 -6.82
N ILE A 29 6.65 -22.43 -7.78
CA ILE A 29 6.88 -22.30 -9.22
C ILE A 29 6.58 -20.89 -9.73
N PHE A 30 5.47 -20.26 -9.32
CA PHE A 30 5.12 -18.92 -9.80
C PHE A 30 6.05 -17.85 -9.24
N TYR A 31 6.43 -17.98 -7.97
CA TYR A 31 7.41 -17.08 -7.37
C TYR A 31 8.78 -17.20 -8.04
N GLN A 32 9.25 -18.43 -8.30
CA GLN A 32 10.49 -18.66 -9.03
C GLN A 32 10.43 -18.14 -10.48
N ALA A 33 9.30 -18.34 -11.16
CA ALA A 33 9.08 -17.82 -12.50
C ALA A 33 9.12 -16.27 -12.51
N ALA A 34 8.49 -15.62 -11.54
CA ALA A 34 8.53 -14.16 -11.40
C ALA A 34 9.96 -13.65 -11.18
N LEU A 35 10.76 -14.31 -10.32
CA LEU A 35 12.17 -13.97 -10.14
C LEU A 35 13.00 -14.15 -11.41
N CYS A 36 12.73 -15.19 -12.21
CA CYS A 36 13.38 -15.38 -13.51
C CYS A 36 13.00 -14.29 -14.52
N VAL A 37 11.76 -13.83 -14.53
CA VAL A 37 11.35 -12.71 -15.41
C VAL A 37 12.07 -11.42 -14.98
N VAL A 38 12.13 -11.18 -13.67
CA VAL A 38 12.79 -10.00 -13.11
C VAL A 38 14.31 -10.03 -13.33
N SER A 39 14.97 -11.20 -13.28
CA SER A 39 16.41 -11.29 -13.63
C SER A 39 16.66 -10.93 -15.08
N VAL A 40 15.82 -11.42 -16.00
CA VAL A 40 15.94 -11.10 -17.42
C VAL A 40 15.72 -9.60 -17.65
N MET A 41 14.71 -8.99 -17.00
CA MET A 41 14.51 -7.54 -17.07
C MET A 41 15.67 -6.72 -16.49
N GLY A 42 16.34 -7.23 -15.45
CA GLY A 42 17.55 -6.64 -14.89
C GLY A 42 18.71 -6.56 -15.88
N LEU A 43 18.83 -7.58 -16.72
CA LEU A 43 19.85 -7.65 -17.78
C LEU A 43 19.49 -6.81 -19.00
N THR A 44 18.22 -6.76 -19.41
CA THR A 44 17.81 -6.14 -20.67
C THR A 44 17.42 -4.66 -20.55
N HIS A 45 16.82 -4.24 -19.44
CA HIS A 45 16.25 -2.90 -19.31
C HIS A 45 17.02 -2.01 -18.33
N SER A 46 17.19 -2.45 -17.08
CA SER A 46 17.82 -1.62 -16.05
C SER A 46 18.29 -2.45 -14.84
N PRO A 47 19.46 -2.14 -14.26
CA PRO A 47 19.92 -2.81 -13.03
C PRO A 47 19.01 -2.57 -11.82
N PHE A 48 18.07 -1.62 -11.88
CA PHE A 48 17.10 -1.39 -10.79
C PHE A 48 16.25 -2.63 -10.49
N PHE A 49 15.99 -3.49 -11.48
CA PHE A 49 15.22 -4.71 -11.26
C PHE A 49 15.93 -5.71 -10.33
N TYR A 50 17.24 -5.58 -10.09
CA TYR A 50 17.92 -6.41 -9.11
C TYR A 50 17.48 -6.14 -7.66
N VAL A 51 16.92 -4.97 -7.38
CA VAL A 51 16.38 -4.62 -6.04
C VAL A 51 15.30 -5.61 -5.61
N PHE A 52 14.52 -6.16 -6.55
CA PHE A 52 13.49 -7.14 -6.24
C PHE A 52 14.05 -8.46 -5.70
N PHE A 53 15.33 -8.79 -5.93
CA PHE A 53 15.97 -9.95 -5.28
C PHE A 53 16.11 -9.77 -3.77
N LEU A 54 16.17 -8.52 -3.28
CA LEU A 54 16.15 -8.26 -1.83
C LEU A 54 14.84 -8.72 -1.19
N MET A 55 13.75 -8.85 -1.96
CA MET A 55 12.51 -9.41 -1.42
C MET A 55 12.64 -10.88 -1.02
N ASP A 56 13.62 -11.61 -1.54
CA ASP A 56 13.90 -12.99 -1.12
C ASP A 56 14.39 -13.05 0.34
N ALA A 57 14.95 -11.95 0.87
CA ALA A 57 15.31 -11.84 2.28
C ALA A 57 14.11 -12.05 3.22
N PHE A 58 12.91 -11.65 2.79
CA PHE A 58 11.68 -11.84 3.57
C PHE A 58 11.20 -13.30 3.62
N ARG A 59 11.77 -14.21 2.79
CA ARG A 59 11.46 -15.65 2.87
C ARG A 59 12.23 -16.38 3.97
N ARG A 60 13.25 -15.75 4.57
CA ARG A 60 13.96 -16.29 5.75
C ARG A 60 13.00 -16.40 6.95
N SER A 61 13.36 -17.22 7.94
CA SER A 61 12.55 -17.45 9.15
C SER A 61 12.06 -16.15 9.79
N ASP A 62 12.94 -15.16 9.86
CA ASP A 62 12.70 -13.91 10.58
C ASP A 62 11.81 -12.98 9.75
N GLY A 63 12.05 -12.90 8.45
CA GLY A 63 11.23 -12.12 7.52
C GLY A 63 9.81 -12.68 7.37
N ARG A 64 9.65 -14.01 7.48
CA ARG A 64 8.33 -14.66 7.40
C ARG A 64 7.41 -14.26 8.55
N LEU A 65 7.94 -14.05 9.75
CA LEU A 65 7.14 -13.60 10.89
C LEU A 65 6.58 -12.19 10.67
N VAL A 66 7.42 -11.29 10.13
CA VAL A 66 7.02 -9.92 9.80
C VAL A 66 5.97 -9.90 8.68
N VAL A 67 6.18 -10.68 7.62
CA VAL A 67 5.21 -10.76 6.52
C VAL A 67 3.89 -11.38 7.01
N ALA A 68 3.96 -12.41 7.85
CA ALA A 68 2.76 -13.03 8.41
C ALA A 68 1.94 -12.08 9.28
N SER A 69 2.60 -11.24 10.10
CA SER A 69 1.88 -10.26 10.93
C SER A 69 1.20 -9.18 10.08
N VAL A 70 1.87 -8.69 9.04
CA VAL A 70 1.29 -7.72 8.10
C VAL A 70 0.10 -8.32 7.37
N ILE A 71 0.18 -9.56 6.89
CA ILE A 71 -0.92 -10.14 6.13
C ILE A 71 -2.12 -10.46 7.05
N LEU A 72 -1.86 -10.88 8.30
CA LEU A 72 -2.90 -11.10 9.29
C LEU A 72 -3.64 -9.81 9.65
N ALA A 73 -2.91 -8.70 9.83
CA ALA A 73 -3.48 -7.39 10.14
C ALA A 73 -4.03 -6.65 8.90
N GLY A 74 -3.61 -7.06 7.70
CA GLY A 74 -3.88 -6.43 6.41
C GLY A 74 -5.35 -6.05 6.16
N PRO A 75 -6.34 -6.95 6.31
CA PRO A 75 -7.73 -6.59 6.01
C PRO A 75 -8.29 -5.50 6.95
N ASN A 76 -7.89 -5.50 8.23
CA ASN A 76 -8.32 -4.48 9.18
C ASN A 76 -7.60 -3.14 8.91
N LEU A 77 -6.32 -3.20 8.54
CA LEU A 77 -5.58 -2.02 8.09
C LEU A 77 -6.18 -1.41 6.82
N LEU A 78 -6.57 -2.23 5.83
CA LEU A 78 -7.21 -1.75 4.60
C LEU A 78 -8.59 -1.12 4.86
N ARG A 79 -9.37 -1.65 5.80
CA ARG A 79 -10.66 -1.06 6.19
C ARG A 79 -10.48 0.28 6.88
N THR A 80 -9.54 0.37 7.81
CA THR A 80 -9.25 1.62 8.53
C THR A 80 -8.63 2.67 7.61
N SER A 81 -7.72 2.28 6.71
CA SER A 81 -7.17 3.18 5.69
C SER A 81 -8.26 3.67 4.73
N ALA A 82 -9.18 2.80 4.30
CA ALA A 82 -10.29 3.19 3.42
C ALA A 82 -11.19 4.25 4.09
N LEU A 83 -11.51 4.09 5.37
CA LEU A 83 -12.26 5.10 6.12
C LEU A 83 -11.49 6.43 6.19
N GLY A 84 -10.19 6.40 6.47
CA GLY A 84 -9.34 7.60 6.47
C GLY A 84 -9.33 8.32 5.12
N ILE A 85 -9.22 7.58 4.01
CA ILE A 85 -9.25 8.15 2.66
C ILE A 85 -10.60 8.82 2.38
N ILE A 86 -11.71 8.18 2.74
CA ILE A 86 -13.05 8.73 2.55
C ILE A 86 -13.22 10.01 3.38
N THR A 87 -12.79 10.02 4.64
CA THR A 87 -12.91 11.21 5.49
C THR A 87 -12.08 12.37 4.94
N THR A 88 -10.84 12.11 4.53
CA THR A 88 -9.97 13.14 3.93
C THR A 88 -10.56 13.68 2.63
N ALA A 89 -11.15 12.81 1.79
CA ALA A 89 -11.83 13.24 0.57
C ALA A 89 -13.04 14.13 0.88
N CYS A 90 -13.87 13.78 1.86
CA CYS A 90 -14.99 14.62 2.30
C CYS A 90 -14.52 16.00 2.79
N PHE A 91 -13.44 16.06 3.57
CA PHE A 91 -12.86 17.32 4.03
C PHE A 91 -12.27 18.15 2.88
N ALA A 92 -11.62 17.52 1.90
CA ALA A 92 -11.11 18.20 0.71
C ALA A 92 -12.24 18.85 -0.10
N VAL A 93 -13.34 18.12 -0.33
CA VAL A 93 -14.52 18.62 -1.05
C VAL A 93 -15.19 19.75 -0.28
N PHE A 94 -15.36 19.59 1.03
CA PHE A 94 -15.94 20.62 1.90
C PHE A 94 -15.09 21.91 1.88
N SER A 95 -13.77 21.77 1.99
CA SER A 95 -12.84 22.89 1.98
C SER A 95 -12.88 23.63 0.64
N TYR A 96 -12.93 22.91 -0.48
CA TYR A 96 -13.10 23.53 -1.79
C TYR A 96 -14.46 24.22 -1.95
N ALA A 97 -15.55 23.60 -1.50
CA ALA A 97 -16.89 24.16 -1.67
C ALA A 97 -17.12 25.44 -0.85
N TYR A 98 -16.63 25.50 0.39
CA TYR A 98 -16.91 26.61 1.31
C TYR A 98 -15.76 27.61 1.47
N PHE A 99 -14.51 27.19 1.25
CA PHE A 99 -13.31 28.01 1.44
C PHE A 99 -12.48 28.16 0.15
N SER A 100 -13.11 28.03 -1.02
CA SER A 100 -12.45 28.15 -2.34
C SER A 100 -11.52 29.36 -2.46
N THR A 101 -11.91 30.52 -1.91
CA THR A 101 -11.11 31.74 -1.96
C THR A 101 -9.82 31.66 -1.14
N ASN A 102 -9.86 30.99 0.01
CA ASN A 102 -8.68 30.82 0.88
C ASN A 102 -7.76 29.73 0.36
N VAL A 103 -8.33 28.65 -0.16
CA VAL A 103 -7.60 27.53 -0.79
C VAL A 103 -6.87 27.99 -2.05
N ASN A 104 -7.53 28.80 -2.90
CA ASN A 104 -6.90 29.37 -4.09
C ASN A 104 -5.81 30.40 -3.77
N ALA A 105 -5.89 31.07 -2.61
CA ALA A 105 -4.88 32.04 -2.19
C ALA A 105 -3.64 31.41 -1.54
N SER A 106 -3.77 30.22 -0.97
CA SER A 106 -2.68 29.49 -0.31
C SER A 106 -2.00 28.48 -1.24
N SER A 107 -2.71 27.99 -2.25
CA SER A 107 -2.17 27.11 -3.28
C SER A 107 -2.25 27.78 -4.66
N ASP A 108 -1.22 28.58 -5.00
CA ASP A 108 -1.04 29.20 -6.34
C ASP A 108 -1.13 28.20 -7.52
N ALA A 109 -1.12 26.89 -7.23
CA ALA A 109 -1.15 25.81 -8.20
C ALA A 109 -2.53 25.16 -8.42
N CYS A 110 -3.58 25.54 -7.68
CA CYS A 110 -4.87 24.88 -7.84
C CYS A 110 -5.85 25.67 -8.73
N HIS A 111 -6.09 25.17 -9.95
CA HIS A 111 -7.07 25.74 -10.89
C HIS A 111 -8.27 24.83 -11.17
N SER A 112 -8.17 23.55 -10.83
CA SER A 112 -9.24 22.58 -11.07
C SER A 112 -9.54 21.77 -9.82
N PHE A 113 -10.82 21.41 -9.65
CA PHE A 113 -11.30 20.58 -8.55
C PHE A 113 -10.45 19.30 -8.31
N PRO A 114 -10.13 18.46 -9.33
CA PRO A 114 -9.32 17.27 -9.08
C PRO A 114 -7.87 17.58 -8.68
N GLN A 115 -7.30 18.71 -9.11
CA GLN A 115 -5.98 19.15 -8.68
C GLN A 115 -5.98 19.55 -7.21
N CYS A 116 -6.95 20.32 -6.74
CA CYS A 116 -7.05 20.70 -5.32
C CYS A 116 -7.20 19.48 -4.42
N VAL A 117 -8.07 18.55 -4.79
CA VAL A 117 -8.32 17.36 -3.97
C VAL A 117 -7.07 16.48 -3.88
N SER A 118 -6.31 16.33 -4.97
CA SER A 118 -5.07 15.53 -4.96
C SER A 118 -3.94 16.18 -4.15
N VAL A 119 -3.77 17.50 -4.23
CA VAL A 119 -2.80 18.24 -3.40
C VAL A 119 -3.18 18.14 -1.92
N PHE A 120 -4.44 18.43 -1.58
CA PHE A 120 -4.93 18.31 -0.20
C PHE A 120 -4.72 16.91 0.38
N PHE A 121 -4.93 15.89 -0.45
CA PHE A 121 -4.72 14.50 -0.06
C PHE A 121 -3.23 14.18 0.19
N ALA A 122 -2.33 14.68 -0.66
CA ALA A 122 -0.89 14.50 -0.48
C ALA A 122 -0.37 15.21 0.78
N ASP A 123 -0.83 16.43 1.03
CA ASP A 123 -0.42 17.21 2.22
C ASP A 123 -0.97 16.60 3.51
N SER A 124 -2.22 16.13 3.49
CA SER A 124 -2.85 15.41 4.61
C SER A 124 -2.09 14.13 4.99
N LEU A 125 -1.53 13.42 4.02
CA LEU A 125 -0.71 12.22 4.28
C LEU A 125 0.69 12.56 4.81
N THR A 126 1.20 13.74 4.46
CA THR A 126 2.51 14.23 4.94
C THR A 126 2.42 14.80 6.36
N GLY A 127 1.19 15.00 6.87
CA GLY A 127 0.93 15.43 8.25
C GLY A 127 0.95 16.93 8.46
N ASP A 128 0.99 17.72 7.38
CA ASP A 128 0.95 19.18 7.43
C ASP A 128 -0.40 19.68 6.92
N VAL A 129 -1.38 19.74 7.83
CA VAL A 129 -2.71 20.30 7.53
C VAL A 129 -2.78 21.79 7.90
N SER A 130 -1.77 22.31 8.61
CA SER A 130 -1.67 23.72 9.00
C SER A 130 -1.50 24.66 7.81
N THR A 131 -0.85 24.21 6.75
CA THR A 131 -0.57 25.01 5.57
C THR A 131 -1.79 25.32 4.71
N VAL A 132 -2.91 24.60 4.86
CA VAL A 132 -4.12 24.78 4.03
C VAL A 132 -5.24 25.56 4.73
N ILE A 133 -5.24 25.63 6.06
CA ILE A 133 -6.31 26.32 6.81
C ILE A 133 -5.92 27.77 7.16
N GLY A 134 -4.62 28.12 7.07
CA GLY A 134 -4.10 29.43 7.45
C GLY A 134 -3.67 29.47 8.91
#